data_AF-A0A454D1Q5-F1
#
_entry.id   AF-A0A454D1Q5-F1
#
_cell.length_a   1.000
_cell.length_b   1.000
_cell.length_c   1.000
_cell.angle_alpha   90.00
_cell.angle_beta   90.00
_cell.angle_gamma   90.00
#
_symmetry.space_group_name_H-M   'P 1'
#
loop_
_entity.id
_entity.type
_entity.pdbx_description
1 polymer ?
#
loop_
_entity_poly.entity_id
_entity_poly.type
_entity_poly.pdbx_seq_one_letter_code
_entity_poly.pdbx_strand_id
1 'polypeptide(L)'
;YSIQYIGWSAFDKIEFENLQDSVLTGSYDKPYEWQDGWHYSIGGTYYLNNDWTLRAGYMYDTSAQDKVTSISVPDSDRQWFSAGFTYHIDTKSNVDFGFTYLMG
;
A
#
# COMPACT_ATOMS: atom_id res chain seq x y z
N TYR A 1 -10.81 -9.24 -8.43
CA TYR A 1 -10.42 -7.82 -8.58
C TYR A 1 -10.96 -7.06 -7.39
N SER A 2 -10.26 -6.04 -6.91
CA SER A 2 -10.74 -5.13 -5.86
C SER A 2 -10.31 -3.70 -6.16
N ILE A 3 -11.14 -2.74 -5.73
CA ILE A 3 -10.82 -1.31 -5.78
C ILE A 3 -11.00 -0.80 -4.36
N GLN A 4 -9.97 -0.14 -3.84
CA GLN A 4 -10.00 0.47 -2.52
C GLN A 4 -9.59 1.94 -2.66
N TYR A 5 -10.45 2.82 -2.13
CA TYR A 5 -10.23 4.25 -2.08
C TYR A 5 -9.70 4.65 -0.71
N ILE A 6 -8.69 5.51 -0.68
CA ILE A 6 -8.09 6.01 0.55
C ILE A 6 -8.23 7.54 0.56
N GLY A 7 -9.13 8.04 1.40
CA GLY A 7 -9.44 9.47 1.56
C GLY A 7 -8.35 10.24 2.32
N TRP A 8 -7.12 10.26 1.81
CA TRP A 8 -6.00 10.99 2.41
C TRP A 8 -6.21 12.51 2.43
N SER A 9 -7.11 13.05 1.60
CA SER A 9 -7.49 14.46 1.60
C SER A 9 -8.11 14.94 2.91
N ALA A 10 -8.55 14.03 3.80
CA ALA A 10 -9.01 14.39 5.14
C ALA A 10 -7.87 14.83 6.08
N PHE A 11 -6.60 14.60 5.71
CA PHE A 11 -5.43 14.94 6.50
C PHE A 11 -4.76 16.21 5.95
N ASP A 12 -5.22 17.36 6.42
CA ASP A 12 -4.86 18.69 5.88
C ASP A 12 -3.58 19.30 6.53
N LYS A 13 -3.44 19.16 7.86
CA LYS A 13 -2.32 19.74 8.61
C LYS A 13 -2.05 19.02 9.92
N ILE A 14 -0.79 19.02 10.34
CA ILE A 14 -0.38 18.70 11.71
C ILE A 14 -0.12 20.02 12.43
N GLU A 15 -0.98 20.36 13.37
CA GLU A 15 -0.81 21.52 14.24
C GLU A 15 -0.02 21.11 15.49
N PHE A 16 1.08 21.81 15.76
CA PHE A 16 1.84 21.66 17.00
C PHE A 16 1.45 22.77 17.97
N GLU A 17 0.66 22.44 18.98
CA GLU A 17 0.34 23.36 20.08
C GLU A 17 1.19 23.05 21.33
N ASN A 18 1.61 24.10 22.05
CA ASN A 18 2.47 24.06 23.25
C ASN A 18 3.95 23.69 23.03
N LEU A 19 4.63 24.40 22.10
CA LEU A 19 6.10 24.42 22.03
C LEU A 19 6.71 25.27 23.17
N GLN A 20 6.47 24.89 24.43
CA GLN A 20 7.23 25.44 25.55
C GLN A 20 8.63 24.76 25.53
N ASP A 21 9.69 25.56 25.36
CA ASP A 21 11.12 25.17 25.19
C ASP A 21 11.65 24.82 23.78
N SER A 22 11.07 25.37 22.70
CA SER A 22 11.70 25.36 21.36
C SER A 22 12.20 26.76 20.95
N VAL A 23 13.32 26.83 20.22
CA VAL A 23 13.90 28.08 19.63
C VAL A 23 12.92 28.79 18.66
N LEU A 24 11.83 28.13 18.27
CA LEU A 24 10.79 28.66 17.42
C LEU A 24 9.63 29.20 18.27
N THR A 25 9.64 30.50 18.57
CA THR A 25 8.47 31.20 19.11
C THR A 25 7.44 31.41 18.00
N GLY A 26 6.36 30.60 17.95
CA GLY A 26 5.23 30.76 17.03
C GLY A 26 4.50 29.44 16.71
N SER A 27 3.30 29.52 16.14
CA SER A 27 2.62 28.36 15.51
C SER A 27 3.35 27.99 14.24
N TYR A 28 3.68 26.71 14.07
CA TYR A 28 4.30 26.20 12.85
C TYR A 28 3.37 25.18 12.22
N ASP A 29 2.67 25.62 11.18
CA ASP A 29 1.73 24.80 10.44
C ASP A 29 2.51 24.18 9.26
N LYS A 30 2.65 22.85 9.24
CA LYS A 30 3.06 22.14 8.01
C LYS A 30 1.80 21.73 7.25
N PRO A 31 1.44 22.43 6.16
CA PRO A 31 0.38 21.95 5.28
C PRO A 31 0.85 20.64 4.63
N TYR A 32 0.08 19.58 4.81
CA TYR A 32 0.27 18.31 4.13
C TYR A 32 -0.84 18.23 3.09
N GLU A 33 -0.60 18.77 1.89
CA GLU A 33 -1.55 18.73 0.75
C GLU A 33 -1.61 17.30 0.15
N TRP A 34 -2.05 16.31 0.93
CA TRP A 34 -2.13 14.92 0.49
C TRP A 34 -3.38 14.70 -0.37
N GLN A 35 -3.17 14.16 -1.58
CA GLN A 35 -4.25 13.78 -2.48
C GLN A 35 -4.77 12.38 -2.13
N ASP A 36 -6.03 12.11 -2.47
CA ASP A 36 -6.61 10.78 -2.25
C ASP A 36 -5.87 9.70 -3.03
N GLY A 37 -5.56 8.60 -2.35
CA GLY A 37 -4.89 7.43 -2.93
C GLY A 37 -5.90 6.39 -3.41
N TRP A 38 -5.50 5.61 -4.40
CA TRP A 38 -6.31 4.49 -4.91
C TRP A 38 -5.47 3.21 -4.99
N HIS A 39 -6.03 2.12 -4.47
CA HIS A 39 -5.54 0.77 -4.61
C HIS A 39 -6.38 0.01 -5.64
N TYR A 40 -5.76 -0.37 -6.76
CA TYR A 40 -6.36 -1.22 -7.76
C TYR A 40 -5.69 -2.59 -7.73
N SER A 41 -6.44 -3.65 -7.42
CA SER A 41 -5.90 -5.02 -7.42
C SER A 41 -6.63 -5.90 -8.42
N ILE A 42 -5.85 -6.69 -9.15
CA ILE A 42 -6.35 -7.75 -10.02
C ILE A 42 -5.53 -9.00 -9.79
N GLY A 43 -6.21 -10.15 -9.68
CA GLY A 43 -5.55 -11.41 -9.45
C GLY A 43 -6.43 -12.57 -9.90
N GLY A 44 -5.77 -13.66 -10.25
CA GLY A 44 -6.38 -14.89 -10.70
C GLY A 44 -5.89 -16.07 -9.85
N THR A 45 -6.80 -17.01 -9.62
CA THR A 45 -6.48 -18.33 -9.07
C THR A 45 -6.75 -19.37 -10.15
N TYR A 46 -5.76 -20.22 -10.41
CA TYR A 46 -5.84 -21.28 -11.40
C TYR A 46 -5.63 -22.64 -10.72
N TYR A 47 -6.65 -23.49 -10.78
CA TYR A 47 -6.58 -24.85 -10.25
C TYR A 47 -5.98 -25.76 -11.33
N LEU A 48 -4.69 -26.08 -11.19
CA LEU A 48 -3.97 -26.85 -12.19
C LEU A 48 -4.40 -28.33 -12.14
N ASN A 49 -4.52 -28.87 -10.94
CA ASN A 49 -5.00 -30.23 -10.64
C ASN A 49 -5.39 -30.32 -9.15
N ASN A 50 -5.69 -31.54 -8.67
CA ASN A 50 -6.05 -31.78 -7.27
C ASN A 50 -4.93 -31.44 -6.28
N ASP A 51 -3.68 -31.40 -6.75
CA ASP A 51 -2.50 -31.21 -5.89
C ASP A 51 -2.00 -29.76 -5.94
N TRP A 52 -2.23 -29.03 -7.03
CA TRP A 52 -1.65 -27.71 -7.28
C TRP A 52 -2.70 -26.65 -7.60
N THR A 53 -2.67 -25.58 -6.81
CA THR A 53 -3.40 -24.33 -7.08
C THR A 53 -2.40 -23.21 -7.29
N LEU A 54 -2.46 -22.49 -8.40
CA LEU A 54 -1.57 -21.37 -8.68
C LEU A 54 -2.32 -20.06 -8.49
N ARG A 55 -1.64 -19.04 -7.97
CA ARG A 55 -2.17 -17.68 -7.81
C ARG A 55 -1.19 -16.67 -8.37
N ALA A 56 -1.71 -15.71 -9.11
CA ALA A 56 -0.95 -14.57 -9.58
C ALA A 56 -1.80 -13.31 -9.42
N GLY A 57 -1.16 -12.21 -9.06
CA GLY A 57 -1.82 -10.94 -8.78
C GLY A 57 -0.93 -9.76 -9.13
N TYR A 58 -1.57 -8.68 -9.51
CA TYR A 58 -0.98 -7.38 -9.71
C TYR A 58 -1.82 -6.37 -8.94
N MET A 59 -1.17 -5.52 -8.17
CA MET A 59 -1.81 -4.39 -7.52
C MET A 59 -1.02 -3.12 -7.83
N TYR A 60 -1.77 -2.08 -8.17
CA TYR A 60 -1.28 -0.74 -8.41
C TYR A 60 -1.80 0.18 -7.32
N ASP A 61 -0.88 0.84 -6.63
CA ASP A 61 -1.13 1.78 -5.56
C ASP A 61 -0.70 3.17 -6.03
N THR A 62 -1.63 4.12 -6.00
CA THR A 62 -1.43 5.49 -6.49
C THR A 62 -0.99 6.37 -5.33
N SER A 63 0.16 7.03 -5.46
CA SER A 63 0.76 7.86 -4.42
C SER A 63 -0.15 9.02 -4.00
N ALA A 64 -0.18 9.30 -2.69
CA ALA A 64 -0.90 10.41 -2.09
C ALA A 64 -0.14 11.76 -2.20
N GLN A 65 1.03 11.78 -2.87
CA GLN A 65 1.85 12.97 -3.07
C GLN A 65 1.86 13.43 -4.53
N ASP A 66 1.51 14.69 -4.78
CA ASP A 66 1.52 15.27 -6.13
C ASP A 66 2.92 15.79 -6.53
N LYS A 67 3.37 16.97 -6.07
CA LYS A 67 4.64 17.60 -6.53
C LYS A 67 5.63 18.04 -5.46
N VAL A 68 5.26 17.96 -4.18
CA VAL A 68 6.15 18.34 -3.08
C VAL A 68 6.57 17.08 -2.35
N THR A 69 7.64 16.46 -2.82
CA THR A 69 8.29 15.34 -2.11
C THR A 69 8.85 15.88 -0.80
N SER A 70 8.16 15.60 0.30
CA SER A 70 8.72 15.85 1.62
C SER A 70 9.85 14.84 1.81
N ILE A 71 11.08 15.32 2.04
CA ILE A 71 12.26 14.46 2.33
C ILE A 71 11.97 13.44 3.46
N SER A 72 11.04 13.76 4.35
CA SER A 72 10.59 12.90 5.45
C SER A 72 9.69 11.73 5.05
N VAL A 73 8.98 11.78 3.91
CA VAL A 73 8.07 10.72 3.46
C VAL A 73 8.20 10.60 1.95
N PRO A 74 9.11 9.77 1.42
CA PRO A 74 9.15 9.46 0.01
C PRO A 74 7.93 8.59 -0.34
N ASP A 75 6.89 9.20 -0.90
CA ASP A 75 5.77 8.47 -1.49
C ASP A 75 5.96 8.40 -3.01
N SER A 76 5.88 7.21 -3.55
CA SER A 76 6.10 6.89 -4.97
C SER A 76 5.03 5.88 -5.36
N ASP A 77 4.61 5.90 -6.62
CA ASP A 77 3.63 4.92 -7.12
C ASP A 77 4.19 3.51 -6.96
N ARG A 78 3.45 2.64 -6.24
CA ARG A 78 3.91 1.28 -5.93
C ARG A 78 3.19 0.26 -6.78
N GLN A 79 3.98 -0.54 -7.49
CA GLN A 79 3.54 -1.71 -8.23
C GLN A 79 3.86 -2.97 -7.43
N TRP A 80 2.84 -3.75 -7.13
CA TRP A 80 2.95 -5.00 -6.39
C TRP A 80 2.67 -6.16 -7.33
N PHE A 81 3.70 -6.94 -7.61
CA PHE A 81 3.59 -8.17 -8.38
C PHE A 81 3.61 -9.34 -7.41
N SER A 82 2.50 -10.08 -7.32
CA SER A 82 2.36 -11.23 -6.43
C SER A 82 2.22 -12.52 -7.22
N ALA A 83 2.91 -13.56 -6.80
CA ALA A 83 2.78 -14.91 -7.32
C ALA A 83 2.85 -15.91 -6.17
N GLY A 84 2.11 -17.01 -6.29
CA GLY A 84 2.09 -18.02 -5.26
C GLY A 84 1.46 -19.31 -5.75
N PHE A 85 1.56 -20.33 -4.91
CA PHE A 85 0.95 -21.62 -5.15
C PHE A 85 0.52 -22.28 -3.84
N THR A 86 -0.49 -23.13 -3.92
CA THR A 86 -0.85 -24.08 -2.87
C THR A 86 -0.50 -25.48 -3.36
N TYR A 87 0.14 -26.26 -2.51
CA TYR A 87 0.29 -27.69 -2.67
C TYR A 87 -0.64 -28.42 -1.68
N HIS A 88 -1.55 -29.24 -2.18
CA HIS A 88 -2.46 -30.04 -1.36
C HIS A 88 -1.80 -31.40 -1.09
N ILE A 89 -1.54 -31.70 0.18
CA ILE A 89 -0.94 -32.98 0.61
C ILE A 89 -2.04 -34.04 0.73
N ASP A 90 -3.18 -33.65 1.31
CA ASP A 90 -4.38 -34.48 1.42
C ASP A 90 -5.64 -33.57 1.45
N THR A 91 -6.84 -34.14 1.65
CA THR A 91 -8.10 -33.37 1.70
C THR A 91 -8.26 -32.46 2.91
N LYS A 92 -7.37 -32.55 3.90
CA LYS A 92 -7.37 -31.82 5.17
C LYS A 92 -6.10 -30.97 5.37
N SER A 93 -5.06 -31.20 4.59
CA SER A 93 -3.72 -30.61 4.77
C SER A 93 -3.21 -30.04 3.45
N ASN A 94 -2.87 -28.76 3.47
CA ASN A 94 -2.23 -28.07 2.35
C ASN A 94 -1.14 -27.12 2.85
N VAL A 95 -0.29 -26.72 1.92
CA VAL A 95 0.82 -25.78 2.15
C VAL A 95 0.72 -24.68 1.11
N ASP A 96 0.65 -23.44 1.58
CA ASP A 96 0.66 -22.25 0.75
C ASP A 96 2.04 -21.61 0.72
N PHE A 97 2.47 -21.21 -0.46
CA PHE A 97 3.65 -20.39 -0.67
C PHE A 97 3.27 -19.15 -1.49
N GLY A 98 3.72 -17.99 -1.04
CA GLY A 98 3.47 -16.72 -1.69
C GLY A 98 4.72 -15.86 -1.72
N PHE A 99 4.92 -15.17 -2.83
CA PHE A 99 5.98 -14.20 -3.03
C PHE A 99 5.40 -12.93 -3.65
N THR A 100 5.82 -11.79 -3.12
CA THR A 100 5.42 -10.48 -3.63
C THR A 100 6.66 -9.63 -3.86
N TYR A 101 6.77 -9.13 -5.09
CA TYR A 101 7.77 -8.16 -5.49
C TYR A 101 7.13 -6.78 -5.51
N LEU A 102 7.69 -5.86 -4.71
CA LEU A 102 7.29 -4.46 -4.73
C LEU A 102 8.30 -3.67 -5.57
N MET A 103 7.77 -2.84 -6.45
CA MET A 103 8.53 -1.91 -7.28
C MET A 103 7.92 -0.52 -7.13
N GLY A 104 8.73 0.47 -6.73
CA GLY A 104 8.31 1.86 -6.51
C GLY A 104 9.51 2.77 -6.33
#